data_AF-A0AA37PEL1-F1
#
_entry.id   AF-A0AA37PEL1-F1
#
_cell.length_a   1.000
_cell.length_b   1.000
_cell.length_c   1.000
_cell.angle_alpha   90.00
_cell.angle_beta   90.00
_cell.angle_gamma   90.00
#
_symmetry.space_group_name_H-M   'P 1'
#
loop_
_entity.id
_entity.type
_entity.pdbx_description
1 polymer ?
#
loop_
_entity_poly.entity_id
_entity_poly.type
_entity_poly.pdbx_seq_one_letter_code
_entity_poly.pdbx_strand_id
1 'polypeptide(L)'
;MDDDPASPHLRDKEALATLADELLELEGDRDLKHVIVESYETAPNPEDYSNERRNAVRDLEAVNKTIEDKRRQKRRLEQRIQAARNAERQSARDAASGEDRNMWEARNRWGTVPIPRRTDAVAFTGRPGLGLGLKLFE
;
A
#
# COMPACT_ATOMS: atom_id res chain seq x y z
N MET A 1 -2.33 31.10 3.36
CA MET A 1 -1.39 30.12 2.79
C MET A 1 -2.08 28.78 2.99
N ASP A 2 -2.94 28.44 2.03
CA ASP A 2 -3.69 27.19 2.06
C ASP A 2 -2.80 26.11 1.42
N ASP A 3 -2.12 25.34 2.26
CA ASP A 3 -1.42 24.14 1.80
C ASP A 3 -2.48 23.11 1.39
N ASP A 4 -2.77 23.06 0.09
CA ASP A 4 -3.72 22.12 -0.49
C ASP A 4 -3.27 20.68 -0.16
N PRO A 5 -4.06 19.91 0.62
CA PRO A 5 -3.70 18.54 1.01
C PRO A 5 -3.58 17.59 -0.19
N ALA A 6 -4.05 17.97 -1.38
CA ALA A 6 -3.86 17.22 -2.62
C ALA A 6 -2.44 17.38 -3.23
N SER A 7 -1.74 18.47 -2.92
CA SER A 7 -0.41 18.80 -3.44
C SER A 7 0.69 17.75 -3.17
N PRO A 8 0.86 17.24 -1.94
CA PRO A 8 1.90 16.23 -1.65
C PRO A 8 1.64 14.88 -2.32
N HIS A 9 0.37 14.48 -2.46
CA HIS A 9 0.00 13.22 -3.11
C HIS A 9 0.23 13.22 -4.61
N LEU A 10 -0.02 14.35 -5.27
CA LEU A 10 0.28 14.53 -6.69
C LEU A 10 1.80 14.50 -6.92
N ARG A 11 2.57 15.23 -6.11
CA ARG A 11 4.04 15.22 -6.16
C ARG A 11 4.63 13.83 -5.94
N ASP A 12 4.13 13.08 -4.96
CA ASP A 12 4.64 11.72 -4.68
C ASP A 12 4.31 10.74 -5.84
N LYS A 13 3.18 10.92 -6.54
CA LYS A 13 2.83 10.13 -7.73
C LYS A 13 3.70 10.48 -8.93
N GLU A 14 3.93 11.76 -9.18
CA GLU A 14 4.83 12.23 -10.24
C GLU A 14 6.26 11.72 -9.99
N ALA A 15 6.75 11.83 -8.75
CA ALA A 15 8.05 11.31 -8.36
C ALA A 15 8.16 9.79 -8.57
N LEU A 16 7.08 9.02 -8.34
CA LEU A 16 7.05 7.59 -8.67
C LEU A 16 7.12 7.32 -10.17
N ALA A 17 6.43 8.10 -10.99
CA ALA A 17 6.46 7.97 -12.44
C ALA A 17 7.87 8.27 -12.98
N THR A 18 8.47 9.39 -12.57
CA THR A 18 9.85 9.73 -12.94
C THR A 18 10.85 8.66 -12.52
N LEU A 19 10.74 8.13 -11.30
CA LEU A 19 11.61 7.03 -10.85
C LEU A 19 11.40 5.74 -11.65
N ALA A 20 10.19 5.47 -12.14
CA ALA A 20 9.92 4.31 -12.98
C ALA A 20 10.57 4.48 -14.35
N ASP A 21 10.48 5.66 -14.96
CA ASP A 21 11.11 5.97 -16.24
C ASP A 21 12.64 5.91 -16.13
N GLU A 22 13.22 6.51 -15.09
CA GLU A 22 14.67 6.43 -14.82
C GLU A 22 15.13 4.98 -14.60
N LEU A 23 14.34 4.17 -13.90
CA LEU A 23 14.66 2.75 -13.71
C LEU A 23 14.63 1.97 -15.02
N LEU A 24 13.68 2.28 -15.90
CA LEU A 24 13.59 1.65 -17.22
C LEU A 24 14.81 1.99 -18.09
N GLU A 25 15.23 3.25 -18.07
CA GLU A 25 16.45 3.70 -18.78
C GLU A 25 17.70 2.99 -18.23
N LEU A 26 17.85 2.95 -16.90
CA LEU A 26 18.97 2.26 -16.25
C LEU A 26 18.98 0.74 -16.53
N GLU A 27 17.82 0.11 -16.65
CA GLU A 27 17.74 -1.30 -17.04
C GLU A 27 18.21 -1.52 -18.48
N GLY A 28 17.87 -0.61 -19.39
CA GLY A 28 18.42 -0.61 -20.75
C GLY A 28 19.95 -0.45 -20.76
N ASP A 29 20.47 0.48 -19.97
CA ASP A 29 21.92 0.68 -19.82
C ASP A 29 22.62 -0.54 -19.23
N ARG A 30 22.01 -1.18 -18.22
CA ARG A 30 22.52 -2.43 -17.63
C ARG A 30 22.63 -3.51 -18.70
N ASP A 31 21.59 -3.69 -19.50
CA ASP A 31 21.55 -4.75 -20.51
C ASP A 31 22.61 -4.50 -21.59
N LEU A 32 22.78 -3.24 -22.03
CA LEU A 32 23.87 -2.87 -22.92
C LEU A 32 25.25 -3.16 -22.32
N LYS A 33 25.47 -2.79 -21.05
CA LYS A 33 26.75 -3.05 -20.35
C LYS A 33 27.01 -4.54 -20.18
N HIS A 34 25.97 -5.34 -19.93
CA HIS A 34 26.07 -6.79 -19.85
C HIS A 34 26.56 -7.39 -21.17
N VAL A 35 25.96 -6.98 -22.30
CA VAL A 35 26.38 -7.41 -23.64
C VAL A 35 27.83 -7.03 -23.94
N ILE A 36 28.27 -5.84 -23.51
CA ILE A 36 29.67 -5.42 -23.67
C ILE A 36 30.61 -6.34 -22.89
N VAL A 37 30.29 -6.67 -21.63
CA VAL A 37 31.09 -7.61 -20.83
C VAL A 37 31.17 -8.97 -21.52
N GLU A 38 30.03 -9.52 -21.94
CA GLU A 38 29.96 -10.81 -22.66
C GLU A 38 30.78 -10.78 -23.97
N SER A 39 30.78 -9.64 -24.67
CA SER A 39 31.55 -9.50 -25.92
C SER A 39 33.06 -9.65 -25.72
N TYR A 40 33.58 -9.20 -24.57
CA TYR A 40 34.99 -9.36 -24.23
C TYR A 40 35.32 -10.79 -23.78
N GLU A 41 34.38 -11.47 -23.14
CA GLU A 41 34.54 -12.87 -22.73
C GLU A 41 34.48 -13.85 -23.90
N THR A 42 33.71 -13.51 -24.94
CA THR A 42 33.51 -14.34 -26.13
C THR A 42 34.41 -13.95 -27.31
N ALA A 43 35.25 -12.92 -27.13
CA ALA A 43 36.19 -12.48 -28.16
C ALA A 43 37.21 -13.60 -28.51
N PRO A 44 37.73 -13.64 -29.75
CA PRO A 44 38.73 -14.63 -30.17
C PRO A 44 40.01 -14.63 -29.32
N ASN A 45 40.41 -13.46 -28.81
CA ASN A 45 41.57 -13.26 -27.93
C ASN A 45 41.15 -12.48 -26.67
N PRO A 46 40.53 -13.12 -25.67
CA PRO A 46 39.95 -12.41 -24.53
C PRO A 46 41.01 -11.76 -23.61
N GLU A 47 42.24 -12.29 -23.59
CA GLU A 47 43.34 -11.75 -22.78
C GLU A 47 43.81 -10.37 -23.25
N ASP A 48 43.73 -10.11 -24.57
CA ASP A 48 44.09 -8.83 -25.16
C ASP A 48 43.18 -7.69 -24.66
N TYR A 49 41.96 -8.03 -24.23
CA TYR A 49 40.93 -7.11 -23.72
C TYR A 49 40.75 -7.18 -22.20
N SER A 50 41.72 -7.74 -21.47
CA SER A 50 41.58 -7.97 -20.03
C SER A 50 41.36 -6.69 -19.20
N ASN A 51 41.90 -5.55 -19.64
CA ASN A 51 41.72 -4.26 -18.98
C ASN A 51 40.35 -3.65 -19.30
N GLU A 52 39.95 -3.70 -20.56
CA GLU A 52 38.66 -3.25 -21.08
C GLU A 52 37.53 -4.04 -20.43
N ARG A 53 37.68 -5.36 -20.31
CA ARG A 53 36.74 -6.24 -19.58
C ARG A 53 36.62 -5.81 -18.12
N ARG A 54 37.74 -5.60 -17.42
CA ARG A 54 37.73 -5.14 -16.02
C ARG A 54 37.01 -3.80 -15.87
N ASN A 55 37.17 -2.88 -16.81
CA ASN A 55 36.45 -1.60 -16.80
C ASN A 55 34.96 -1.79 -17.08
N ALA A 56 34.59 -2.61 -18.06
CA ALA A 56 33.20 -2.91 -18.39
C ALA A 56 32.44 -3.58 -17.22
N VAL A 57 33.10 -4.49 -16.49
CA VAL A 57 32.54 -5.10 -15.28
C VAL A 57 32.29 -4.06 -14.19
N ARG A 58 33.24 -3.14 -13.96
CA ARG A 58 33.06 -2.05 -12.98
C ARG A 58 31.91 -1.13 -13.35
N ASP A 59 31.77 -0.78 -14.63
CA ASP A 59 30.65 0.02 -15.11
C ASP A 59 29.31 -0.69 -14.88
N LEU A 60 29.24 -1.99 -15.20
CA LEU A 60 28.04 -2.81 -14.97
C LEU A 60 27.68 -2.87 -13.47
N GLU A 61 28.66 -3.06 -12.59
CA GLU A 61 28.48 -3.03 -11.15
C GLU A 61 27.97 -1.66 -10.66
N ALA A 62 28.49 -0.56 -11.22
CA ALA A 62 28.05 0.80 -10.87
C ALA A 62 26.59 1.05 -11.27
N VAL A 63 26.18 0.59 -12.47
CA VAL A 63 24.78 0.66 -12.92
C VAL A 63 23.88 -0.20 -12.03
N ASN A 64 24.27 -1.43 -11.72
CA ASN A 64 23.51 -2.32 -10.83
C ASN A 64 23.29 -1.70 -9.45
N LYS A 65 24.32 -1.11 -8.86
CA LYS A 65 24.21 -0.41 -7.58
C LYS A 65 23.22 0.76 -7.65
N THR A 66 23.29 1.53 -8.74
CA THR A 66 22.38 2.67 -8.97
C THR A 66 20.93 2.20 -9.09
N ILE A 67 20.68 1.11 -9.83
CA ILE A 67 19.36 0.47 -9.94
C ILE A 67 18.85 0.05 -8.56
N GLU A 68 19.67 -0.60 -7.74
CA GLU A 68 19.28 -1.01 -6.39
C GLU A 68 18.89 0.18 -5.50
N ASP A 69 19.65 1.27 -5.56
CA ASP A 69 19.36 2.50 -4.82
C ASP A 69 18.05 3.14 -5.29
N LYS A 70 17.82 3.23 -6.59
CA LYS A 70 16.56 3.75 -7.16
C LYS A 70 15.37 2.86 -6.83
N ARG A 71 15.52 1.53 -6.87
CA ARG A 71 14.50 0.57 -6.42
C ARG A 71 14.19 0.73 -4.93
N ARG A 72 15.18 1.02 -4.09
CA ARG A 72 14.97 1.35 -2.66
C ARG A 72 14.17 2.64 -2.50
N GLN A 73 14.49 3.69 -3.26
CA GLN A 73 13.75 4.95 -3.25
C GLN A 73 12.29 4.76 -3.67
N LYS A 74 12.06 4.03 -4.76
CA LYS A 74 10.71 3.68 -5.25
C LYS A 74 9.88 2.99 -4.17
N ARG A 75 10.42 1.94 -3.53
CA ARG A 75 9.72 1.22 -2.44
C ARG A 75 9.34 2.14 -1.28
N ARG A 76 10.21 3.07 -0.89
CA ARG A 76 9.92 4.04 0.19
C ARG A 76 8.77 4.98 -0.20
N LEU A 77 8.73 5.46 -1.44
CA LEU A 77 7.63 6.30 -1.92
C LEU A 77 6.32 5.52 -2.02
N GLU A 78 6.35 4.29 -2.55
CA GLU A 78 5.18 3.41 -2.58
C GLU A 78 4.60 3.17 -1.18
N GLN A 79 5.47 2.91 -0.19
CA GLN A 79 5.07 2.76 1.21
C GLN A 79 4.45 4.03 1.78
N ARG A 80 5.03 5.21 1.50
CA ARG A 80 4.49 6.50 1.94
C ARG A 80 3.10 6.76 1.35
N ILE A 81 2.92 6.55 0.06
CA ILE A 81 1.61 6.70 -0.61
C ILE A 81 0.60 5.72 -0.03
N GLN A 82 1.00 4.46 0.21
CA GLN A 82 0.10 3.46 0.76
C GLN A 82 -0.29 3.79 2.22
N ALA A 83 0.65 4.24 3.04
CA ALA A 83 0.38 4.68 4.41
C ALA A 83 -0.59 5.86 4.43
N ALA A 84 -0.39 6.85 3.55
CA ALA A 84 -1.26 8.01 3.47
C ALA A 84 -2.68 7.65 2.99
N ARG A 85 -2.81 6.74 2.00
CA ARG A 85 -4.12 6.18 1.58
C ARG A 85 -4.83 5.42 2.71
N ASN A 86 -4.09 4.67 3.52
CA ASN A 86 -4.65 3.94 4.65
C ASN A 86 -5.12 4.91 5.74
N ALA A 87 -4.36 5.98 6.02
CA ALA A 87 -4.74 7.02 6.96
C ALA A 87 -6.01 7.76 6.51
N GLU A 88 -6.12 8.09 5.22
CA GLU A 88 -7.32 8.71 4.65
C GLU A 88 -8.56 7.82 4.84
N ARG A 89 -8.46 6.53 4.50
CA ARG A 89 -9.55 5.56 4.71
C ARG A 89 -9.94 5.42 6.18
N GLN A 90 -8.96 5.46 7.08
CA GLN A 90 -9.22 5.39 8.51
C GLN A 90 -9.95 6.65 8.98
N SER A 91 -9.48 7.84 8.58
CA SER A 91 -10.14 9.11 8.90
C SER A 91 -11.58 9.20 8.37
N ALA A 92 -11.83 8.69 7.15
CA ALA A 92 -13.16 8.64 6.57
C ALA A 92 -14.09 7.69 7.33
N ARG A 93 -13.57 6.55 7.82
CA ARG A 93 -14.33 5.63 8.68
C ARG A 93 -14.65 6.26 10.03
N ASP A 94 -13.68 6.91 10.66
CA ASP A 94 -13.85 7.56 11.96
C ASP A 94 -14.85 8.73 11.87
N ALA A 95 -14.84 9.48 10.76
CA ALA A 95 -15.82 10.52 10.47
C ALA A 95 -17.24 9.94 10.21
N ALA A 96 -17.33 8.82 9.47
CA ALA A 96 -18.60 8.17 9.16
C ALA A 96 -19.22 7.43 10.36
N SER A 97 -18.41 6.96 11.30
CA SER A 97 -18.90 6.33 12.54
C SER A 97 -19.35 7.35 13.59
N GLY A 98 -19.10 8.65 13.38
CA GLY A 98 -19.37 9.69 14.39
C GLY A 98 -18.59 9.49 15.68
N GLU A 99 -17.50 8.72 15.62
CA GLU A 99 -16.73 8.28 16.78
C GLU A 99 -15.73 9.38 17.14
N ASP A 100 -16.06 10.14 18.19
CA ASP A 100 -15.20 11.20 18.69
C ASP A 100 -13.86 10.62 19.22
N ARG A 101 -12.78 11.41 19.24
CA ARG A 101 -11.42 10.92 19.60
C ARG A 101 -11.38 10.22 20.96
N ASN A 102 -12.21 10.69 21.89
CA ASN A 102 -12.43 10.08 23.21
C ASN A 102 -13.09 8.68 23.13
N MET A 103 -14.03 8.46 22.21
CA MET A 103 -14.69 7.15 22.03
C MET A 103 -13.75 6.13 21.41
N TRP A 104 -12.92 6.54 20.44
CA TRP A 104 -11.92 5.66 19.83
C TRP A 104 -10.84 5.23 20.86
N GLU A 105 -10.34 6.18 21.66
CA GLU A 105 -9.38 5.88 22.72
C GLU A 105 -10.00 5.02 23.84
N ALA A 106 -11.28 5.23 24.18
CA ALA A 106 -12.00 4.39 25.14
C ALA A 106 -12.19 2.96 24.62
N ARG A 107 -12.52 2.79 23.33
CA ARG A 107 -12.65 1.47 22.69
C ARG A 107 -11.33 0.71 22.66
N ASN A 108 -10.23 1.38 22.35
CA ASN A 108 -8.90 0.75 22.34
C ASN A 108 -8.37 0.41 23.74
N ARG A 109 -8.78 1.16 24.78
CA ARG A 109 -8.40 0.87 26.17
C ARG A 109 -9.24 -0.22 26.83
N TRP A 110 -10.54 -0.29 26.54
CA TRP A 110 -11.48 -1.13 27.28
C TRP A 110 -12.16 -2.23 26.45
N GLY A 111 -12.02 -2.22 25.11
CA GLY A 111 -12.68 -3.13 24.19
C GLY A 111 -14.17 -2.81 23.99
N THR A 112 -14.70 -3.13 22.81
CA THR A 112 -16.13 -2.92 22.50
C THR A 112 -16.99 -3.93 23.27
N VAL A 113 -17.78 -3.46 24.23
CA VAL A 113 -18.78 -4.31 24.89
C VAL A 113 -19.97 -4.49 23.94
N PRO A 114 -20.32 -5.71 23.51
CA PRO A 114 -21.47 -5.92 22.64
C PRO A 114 -22.76 -5.71 23.45
N ILE A 115 -23.50 -4.65 23.14
CA ILE A 115 -24.84 -4.44 23.71
C ILE A 115 -25.83 -5.28 22.89
N PRO A 116 -26.55 -6.24 23.48
CA PRO A 116 -27.58 -6.99 22.76
C PRO A 116 -28.71 -6.04 22.35
N ARG A 117 -28.97 -5.93 21.04
CA ARG A 117 -30.12 -5.19 20.52
C ARG A 117 -31.39 -5.91 20.96
N ARG A 118 -32.20 -5.26 21.80
CA ARG A 118 -33.59 -5.67 22.00
C ARG A 118 -34.33 -5.51 20.67
N THR A 119 -34.74 -6.61 20.09
CA THR A 119 -35.69 -6.62 18.98
C THR A 119 -37.07 -6.30 19.53
N ASP A 120 -37.56 -5.09 19.32
CA ASP A 120 -38.96 -4.76 19.54
C ASP A 120 -39.81 -5.47 18.47
N ALA A 121 -40.36 -6.64 18.82
CA ALA A 121 -41.43 -7.25 18.07
C ALA A 121 -42.77 -6.71 18.58
N VAL A 122 -43.15 -5.52 18.10
CA VAL A 122 -44.54 -5.08 18.15
C VAL A 122 -45.29 -5.74 16.99
N ALA A 123 -46.05 -6.80 17.29
CA ALA A 123 -47.07 -7.33 16.39
C ALA A 123 -48.45 -6.96 16.94
N PHE A 124 -48.89 -5.74 16.64
CA PHE A 124 -50.28 -5.34 16.76
C PHE A 124 -51.03 -5.86 15.52
N THR A 125 -51.81 -6.93 15.67
CA THR A 125 -52.96 -7.19 14.80
C THR A 125 -54.13 -7.62 15.67
N GLY A 126 -55.24 -6.90 15.56
CA GLY A 126 -56.40 -7.07 16.42
C GLY A 126 -57.47 -7.99 15.86
N ARG A 127 -58.27 -8.59 16.74
CA ARG A 127 -59.73 -8.34 16.86
C ARG A 127 -60.30 -9.08 18.08
N PRO A 128 -61.42 -8.59 18.66
CA PRO A 128 -61.96 -9.08 19.93
C PRO A 128 -63.03 -10.16 19.71
N GLY A 129 -63.11 -11.12 20.63
CA GLY A 129 -64.22 -12.09 20.63
C GLY A 129 -63.97 -13.30 21.51
N LEU A 130 -64.55 -13.25 22.71
CA LEU A 130 -65.19 -14.34 23.47
C LEU A 130 -64.61 -15.77 23.37
N GLY A 131 -64.25 -16.35 24.52
CA GLY A 131 -64.40 -17.79 24.74
C GLY A 131 -63.29 -18.45 25.55
N LEU A 132 -63.56 -18.61 26.85
CA LEU A 132 -63.34 -19.82 27.66
C LEU A 132 -62.19 -20.77 27.30
N GLY A 133 -61.31 -21.04 28.28
CA GLY A 133 -60.56 -22.30 28.29
C GLY A 133 -59.34 -22.34 29.21
N LEU A 134 -59.58 -22.43 30.52
CA LEU A 134 -58.64 -23.11 31.43
C LEU A 134 -58.33 -24.50 30.85
N LYS A 135 -57.05 -24.88 30.74
CA LYS A 135 -56.60 -26.23 31.12
C LYS A 135 -55.17 -26.22 31.65
N LEU A 136 -55.06 -26.79 32.84
CA LEU A 136 -53.85 -27.12 33.55
C LEU A 136 -53.03 -28.19 32.81
N PHE A 137 -51.72 -28.15 33.07
CA PHE A 137 -50.73 -29.21 32.88
C PHE A 137 -51.19 -30.55 33.49
N GLU A 138 -50.84 -31.65 32.80
CA GLU A 138 -50.43 -32.92 33.42
C GLU A 138 -48.90 -32.99 33.40
#